data_AF-A0AAJ2S224-F1
#
_entry.id   AF-A0AAJ2S224-F1
#
_cell.length_a   1.000
_cell.length_b   1.000
_cell.length_c   1.000
_cell.angle_alpha   90.00
_cell.angle_beta   90.00
_cell.angle_gamma   90.00
#
_symmetry.space_group_name_H-M   'P 1'
#
loop_
_entity.id
_entity.type
_entity.pdbx_description
1 polymer ?
#
loop_
_entity_poly.entity_id
_entity_poly.type
_entity_poly.pdbx_seq_one_letter_code
_entity_poly.pdbx_strand_id
1 'polypeptide(L)'
;MNKMTRIALLTASLIGFTGIAQAANTDVAPAPAQDPIVQHLKLSNDQVTKIKSLHDEMEKSVERVSMKDVKDGALFDVIQSGKWNEEAVKSQLEAFSKIEQQTRYYRVKYYFDLNQVLTPEQRKQIRDDLAQSLEN
;
A
#
# COMPACT_ATOMS: atom_id res chain seq x y z
N MET A 1 5.85 -19.95 3.92
CA MET A 1 5.01 -18.88 4.51
C MET A 1 3.75 -18.70 3.68
N ASN A 2 2.58 -18.73 4.33
CA ASN A 2 1.28 -18.53 3.69
C ASN A 2 1.06 -17.04 3.37
N LYS A 3 0.17 -16.76 2.40
CA LYS A 3 -0.04 -15.44 1.78
C LYS A 3 -0.36 -14.33 2.79
N MET A 4 -1.18 -14.63 3.80
CA MET A 4 -1.51 -13.70 4.90
C MET A 4 -0.29 -13.33 5.76
N THR A 5 0.66 -14.26 5.91
CA THR A 5 1.90 -14.04 6.68
C THR A 5 2.87 -13.09 5.98
N ARG A 6 2.77 -12.93 4.64
CA ARG A 6 3.65 -12.02 3.87
C ARG A 6 3.23 -10.55 4.00
N ILE A 7 1.92 -10.28 4.01
CA ILE A 7 1.35 -8.94 4.23
C ILE A 7 1.53 -8.52 5.71
N ALA A 8 1.37 -9.47 6.63
CA ALA A 8 1.61 -9.24 8.06
C ALA A 8 3.09 -8.94 8.41
N LEU A 9 4.05 -9.44 7.64
CA LEU A 9 5.48 -9.23 7.95
C LEU A 9 5.94 -7.80 7.64
N LEU A 10 5.40 -7.18 6.58
CA LEU A 10 5.71 -5.79 6.24
C LEU A 10 5.11 -4.80 7.24
N THR A 11 3.91 -5.12 7.75
CA THR A 11 3.21 -4.28 8.73
C THR A 11 3.82 -4.38 10.13
N ALA A 12 4.35 -5.53 10.55
CA ALA A 12 4.83 -5.72 11.91
C ALA A 12 6.19 -5.04 12.23
N SER A 13 7.07 -4.79 11.26
CA SER A 13 8.41 -4.25 11.55
C SER A 13 8.45 -2.75 11.90
N LEU A 14 7.33 -2.02 11.73
CA LEU A 14 7.25 -0.58 11.99
C LEU A 14 6.38 -0.20 13.19
N ILE A 15 5.56 -1.11 13.73
CA ILE A 15 4.60 -0.79 14.81
C ILE A 15 5.27 -0.71 16.20
N GLY A 16 6.54 -1.09 16.31
CA GLY A 16 7.24 -1.24 17.59
C GLY A 16 7.76 0.03 18.28
N PHE A 17 7.77 1.21 17.64
CA PHE A 17 8.30 2.42 18.27
C PHE A 17 7.50 3.66 17.85
N THR A 18 6.72 4.21 18.78
CA THR A 18 5.99 5.50 18.74
C THR A 18 4.63 5.55 18.01
N GLY A 19 3.56 5.23 18.74
CA GLY A 19 2.50 6.21 19.06
C GLY A 19 1.71 6.99 17.98
N ILE A 20 1.83 6.71 16.68
CA ILE A 20 0.93 7.29 15.66
C ILE A 20 0.49 6.19 14.69
N ALA A 21 -0.67 5.60 14.97
CA ALA A 21 -1.22 4.45 14.27
C ALA A 21 -1.85 4.77 12.89
N GLN A 22 -1.50 5.87 12.23
CA GLN A 22 -2.17 6.29 10.98
C GLN A 22 -1.20 6.75 9.89
N ALA A 23 -0.15 5.96 9.62
CA ALA A 23 0.64 6.11 8.39
C ALA A 23 1.24 4.79 7.86
N ALA A 24 1.03 3.68 8.58
CA ALA A 24 1.58 2.36 8.24
C ALA A 24 0.63 1.50 7.37
N ASN A 25 -0.49 2.06 6.87
CA ASN A 25 -1.28 1.40 5.83
C ASN A 25 -0.65 1.69 4.46
N THR A 26 0.61 1.27 4.28
CA THR A 26 1.24 1.17 2.95
C THR A 26 0.69 -0.01 2.15
N ASP A 27 -0.27 -0.74 2.75
CA ASP A 27 -1.04 -1.79 2.15
C ASP A 27 -1.82 -1.29 0.93
N VAL A 28 -2.01 -2.23 0.01
CA VAL A 28 -2.88 -2.18 -1.17
C VAL A 28 -4.10 -1.31 -0.89
N ALA A 29 -4.54 -0.48 -1.86
CA ALA A 29 -5.76 0.33 -1.66
C ALA A 29 -6.90 -0.58 -1.15
N PRO A 30 -7.75 -0.12 -0.22
CA PRO A 30 -8.82 -0.96 0.30
C PRO A 30 -9.70 -1.49 -0.84
N ALA A 31 -10.35 -2.63 -0.62
CA ALA A 31 -11.34 -3.12 -1.57
C ALA A 31 -12.37 -2.01 -1.87
N PRO A 32 -12.93 -1.90 -3.08
CA PRO A 32 -13.75 -0.74 -3.48
C PRO A 32 -14.93 -0.43 -2.53
N ALA A 33 -15.49 -1.44 -1.87
CA ALA A 33 -16.58 -1.28 -0.90
C ALA A 33 -16.13 -0.75 0.48
N GLN A 34 -14.82 -0.70 0.73
CA GLN A 34 -14.17 -0.26 1.95
C GLN A 34 -13.25 0.95 1.71
N ASP A 35 -13.02 1.32 0.45
CA ASP A 35 -12.19 2.46 0.08
C ASP A 35 -12.98 3.75 0.30
N PRO A 36 -12.61 4.61 1.26
CA PRO A 36 -13.32 5.85 1.52
C PRO A 36 -13.39 6.79 0.31
N ILE A 37 -12.42 6.70 -0.61
CA ILE A 37 -12.34 7.50 -1.84
C ILE A 37 -13.36 7.01 -2.89
N VAL A 38 -13.79 5.76 -2.83
CA VAL A 38 -14.64 5.15 -3.88
C VAL A 38 -16.04 4.83 -3.38
N GLN A 39 -16.20 4.43 -2.11
CA GLN A 39 -17.45 3.89 -1.58
C GLN A 39 -18.64 4.86 -1.60
N HIS A 40 -18.38 6.17 -1.57
CA HIS A 40 -19.41 7.20 -1.56
C HIS A 40 -19.84 7.62 -2.98
N LEU A 41 -19.10 7.19 -4.01
CA LEU A 41 -19.43 7.49 -5.39
C LEU A 41 -20.70 6.76 -5.80
N LYS A 42 -21.58 7.47 -6.51
CA LYS A 42 -22.76 6.87 -7.14
C LYS A 42 -22.35 6.15 -8.42
N LEU A 43 -21.83 4.93 -8.29
CA LEU A 43 -21.33 4.11 -9.41
C LEU A 43 -22.45 3.30 -10.08
N SER A 44 -22.38 3.14 -11.39
CA SER A 44 -23.18 2.13 -12.10
C SER A 44 -22.64 0.72 -11.86
N ASN A 45 -23.45 -0.31 -12.12
CA ASN A 45 -23.01 -1.71 -11.99
C ASN A 45 -21.80 -2.04 -12.88
N ASP A 46 -21.73 -1.45 -14.08
CA ASP A 46 -20.60 -1.62 -14.99
C ASP A 46 -19.34 -0.98 -14.42
N GLN A 47 -19.46 0.22 -13.84
CA GLN A 47 -18.36 0.89 -13.16
C GLN A 47 -17.87 0.08 -11.96
N VAL A 48 -18.77 -0.43 -11.11
CA VAL A 48 -18.42 -1.29 -9.97
C VAL A 48 -17.65 -2.53 -10.44
N THR A 49 -18.11 -3.19 -11.49
CA THR A 49 -17.45 -4.39 -12.05
C THR A 49 -16.06 -4.06 -12.56
N LYS A 50 -15.92 -2.96 -13.30
CA LYS A 50 -14.62 -2.53 -13.83
C LYS A 50 -13.65 -2.12 -12.73
N ILE A 51 -14.11 -1.39 -11.72
CA ILE A 51 -13.29 -0.95 -10.59
C ILE A 51 -12.80 -2.15 -9.76
N LYS A 52 -13.66 -3.16 -9.53
CA LYS A 52 -13.23 -4.42 -8.89
C LYS A 52 -12.12 -5.11 -9.69
N SER A 53 -12.27 -5.21 -11.01
CA SER A 53 -11.23 -5.78 -11.87
C SER A 53 -9.90 -5.00 -11.80
N LEU A 54 -9.97 -3.66 -11.78
CA LEU A 54 -8.78 -2.81 -11.65
C LEU A 54 -8.10 -3.00 -10.28
N HIS A 55 -8.90 -3.15 -9.23
CA HIS A 55 -8.40 -3.42 -7.87
C HIS A 55 -7.71 -4.79 -7.81
N ASP A 56 -8.35 -5.86 -8.30
CA ASP A 56 -7.77 -7.21 -8.38
C ASP A 56 -6.45 -7.23 -9.18
N GLU A 57 -6.36 -6.46 -10.26
CA GLU A 57 -5.14 -6.32 -11.07
C GLU A 57 -4.02 -5.60 -10.30
N MET A 58 -4.34 -4.56 -9.55
CA MET A 58 -3.41 -3.90 -8.64
C MET A 58 -2.93 -4.86 -7.56
N GLU A 59 -3.83 -5.60 -6.89
CA GLU A 59 -3.46 -6.57 -5.85
C GLU A 59 -2.45 -7.58 -6.40
N LYS A 60 -2.76 -8.21 -7.55
CA LYS A 60 -1.88 -9.17 -8.22
C LYS A 60 -0.54 -8.55 -8.63
N SER A 61 -0.50 -7.26 -8.94
CA SER A 61 0.74 -6.56 -9.28
C SER A 61 1.60 -6.34 -8.04
N VAL A 62 0.99 -5.92 -6.93
CA VAL A 62 1.65 -5.79 -5.63
C VAL A 62 2.14 -7.15 -5.12
N GLU A 63 1.36 -8.22 -5.26
CA GLU A 63 1.77 -9.58 -4.88
C GLU A 63 3.02 -10.09 -5.63
N ARG A 64 3.28 -9.54 -6.83
CA ARG A 64 4.46 -9.89 -7.64
C ARG A 64 5.67 -8.99 -7.38
N VAL A 65 5.53 -7.95 -6.55
CA VAL A 65 6.66 -7.13 -6.11
C VAL A 65 7.69 -8.02 -5.42
N SER A 66 8.93 -7.92 -5.87
CA SER A 66 9.99 -8.81 -5.40
C SER A 66 10.44 -8.45 -3.99
N MET A 67 10.42 -9.43 -3.11
CA MET A 67 10.93 -9.33 -1.73
C MET A 67 12.36 -9.86 -1.60
N LYS A 68 13.05 -10.18 -2.71
CA LYS A 68 14.32 -10.92 -2.70
C LYS A 68 15.44 -10.24 -1.88
N ASP A 69 15.39 -8.91 -1.80
CA ASP A 69 16.42 -8.10 -1.13
C ASP A 69 16.10 -7.87 0.35
N VAL A 70 14.92 -8.29 0.82
CA VAL A 70 14.53 -8.26 2.23
C VAL A 70 15.10 -9.47 2.92
N LYS A 71 15.86 -9.23 4.00
CA LYS A 71 16.37 -10.30 4.86
C LYS A 71 15.46 -10.43 6.08
N ASP A 72 14.85 -11.60 6.24
CA ASP A 72 14.04 -11.89 7.41
C ASP A 72 14.87 -11.76 8.69
N GLY A 73 14.36 -11.02 9.68
CA GLY A 73 15.00 -10.86 10.98
C GLY A 73 16.20 -9.91 11.05
N ALA A 74 16.68 -9.34 9.94
CA ALA A 74 17.92 -8.55 9.95
C ALA A 74 17.94 -7.40 10.97
N LEU A 75 16.85 -6.63 11.10
CA LEU A 75 16.76 -5.57 12.12
C LEU A 75 16.60 -6.14 13.53
N PHE A 76 15.87 -7.25 13.68
CA PHE A 76 15.73 -7.92 14.96
C PHE A 76 17.08 -8.43 15.48
N ASP A 77 17.91 -9.01 14.61
CA ASP A 77 19.24 -9.49 14.95
C ASP A 77 20.15 -8.34 15.41
N VAL A 78 20.10 -7.19 14.73
CA VAL A 78 20.86 -5.99 15.15
C VAL A 78 20.43 -5.56 16.55
N ILE A 79 19.13 -5.48 16.82
CA ILE A 79 18.59 -5.12 18.14
C ILE A 79 19.00 -6.13 19.21
N GLN A 80 18.78 -7.43 18.94
CA GLN A 80 19.06 -8.50 19.89
C GLN A 80 20.55 -8.60 20.21
N SER A 81 21.42 -8.29 19.24
CA SER A 81 22.87 -8.33 19.44
C SER A 81 23.39 -7.24 20.39
N GLY A 82 22.62 -6.16 20.60
CA GLY A 82 23.08 -4.97 21.32
C GLY A 82 24.23 -4.22 20.62
N LYS A 83 24.58 -4.59 19.38
CA LYS A 83 25.67 -4.00 18.60
C LYS A 83 25.10 -3.35 17.35
N TRP A 84 25.32 -2.04 17.23
CA TRP A 84 24.89 -1.30 16.06
C TRP A 84 25.62 -1.80 14.79
N ASN A 85 24.84 -2.20 13.80
CA ASN A 85 25.34 -2.53 12.46
C ASN A 85 24.65 -1.62 11.45
N GLU A 86 25.32 -0.51 11.13
CA GLU A 86 24.77 0.53 10.26
C GLU A 86 24.46 0.02 8.85
N GLU A 87 25.34 -0.82 8.29
CA GLU A 87 25.19 -1.37 6.95
C GLU A 87 23.96 -2.28 6.85
N ALA A 88 23.79 -3.19 7.83
CA ALA A 88 22.64 -4.09 7.87
C ALA A 88 21.33 -3.31 8.00
N VAL A 89 21.30 -2.26 8.85
CA VAL A 89 20.13 -1.41 9.01
C VAL A 89 19.81 -0.66 7.72
N LYS A 90 20.78 0.05 7.14
CA LYS A 90 20.57 0.82 5.90
C LYS A 90 20.13 -0.08 4.74
N SER A 91 20.79 -1.21 4.54
CA SER A 91 20.45 -2.15 3.47
C SER A 91 19.02 -2.67 3.60
N GLN A 92 18.58 -3.00 4.82
CA GLN A 92 17.22 -3.47 5.03
C GLN A 92 16.18 -2.37 4.81
N LEU A 93 16.44 -1.15 5.30
CA LEU A 93 15.54 0.00 5.08
C LEU A 93 15.44 0.38 3.60
N GLU A 94 16.54 0.30 2.85
CA GLU A 94 16.53 0.49 1.40
C GLU A 94 15.71 -0.58 0.68
N ALA A 95 15.82 -1.85 1.10
CA ALA A 95 15.01 -2.93 0.56
C ALA A 95 13.52 -2.68 0.80
N PHE A 96 13.13 -2.29 2.01
CA PHE A 96 11.76 -1.89 2.32
C PHE A 96 11.30 -0.70 1.48
N SER A 97 12.12 0.35 1.36
CA SER A 97 11.78 1.53 0.57
C SER A 97 11.51 1.19 -0.90
N LYS A 98 12.30 0.29 -1.50
CA LYS A 98 12.07 -0.16 -2.89
C LYS A 98 10.72 -0.85 -3.06
N ILE A 99 10.33 -1.70 -2.11
CA ILE A 99 9.03 -2.38 -2.11
C ILE A 99 7.90 -1.38 -1.97
N GLU A 100 8.00 -0.47 -0.98
CA GLU A 100 7.00 0.56 -0.75
C GLU A 100 6.82 1.46 -1.97
N GLN A 101 7.90 1.86 -2.63
CA GLN A 101 7.84 2.65 -3.86
C GLN A 101 7.11 1.92 -4.99
N GLN A 102 7.35 0.63 -5.18
CA GLN A 102 6.65 -0.17 -6.20
C GLN A 102 5.17 -0.37 -5.85
N THR A 103 4.84 -0.64 -4.59
CA THR A 103 3.45 -0.74 -4.13
C THR A 103 2.70 0.58 -4.33
N ARG A 104 3.32 1.71 -3.95
CA ARG A 104 2.74 3.06 -4.16
C ARG A 104 2.56 3.36 -5.64
N TYR A 105 3.48 2.96 -6.51
CA TYR A 105 3.34 3.09 -7.95
C TYR A 105 2.05 2.40 -8.45
N TYR A 106 1.81 1.15 -8.06
CA TYR A 106 0.59 0.44 -8.48
C TYR A 106 -0.68 1.05 -7.90
N ARG A 107 -0.64 1.59 -6.68
CA ARG A 107 -1.77 2.32 -6.09
C ARG A 107 -2.10 3.61 -6.85
N VAL A 108 -1.09 4.40 -7.22
CA VAL A 108 -1.28 5.60 -8.05
C VAL A 108 -1.83 5.23 -9.42
N LYS A 109 -1.30 4.17 -10.04
CA LYS A 109 -1.80 3.66 -11.32
C LYS A 109 -3.27 3.23 -11.21
N TYR A 110 -3.64 2.52 -10.16
CA TYR A 110 -5.03 2.11 -9.91
C TYR A 110 -5.99 3.31 -9.88
N TYR A 111 -5.69 4.36 -9.10
CA TYR A 111 -6.56 5.55 -9.08
C TYR A 111 -6.58 6.31 -10.41
N PHE A 112 -5.48 6.31 -11.16
CA PHE A 112 -5.46 6.85 -12.52
C PHE A 112 -6.40 6.07 -13.45
N ASP A 113 -6.32 4.74 -13.45
CA ASP A 113 -7.17 3.89 -14.31
C ASP A 113 -8.64 3.95 -13.87
N LEU A 114 -8.90 3.99 -12.57
CA LEU A 114 -10.22 4.20 -12.00
C LEU A 114 -10.81 5.51 -12.52
N ASN A 115 -10.03 6.60 -12.54
CA ASN A 115 -10.46 7.90 -13.04
C ASN A 115 -10.94 7.82 -14.50
N GLN A 116 -10.38 6.94 -15.34
CA GLN A 116 -10.84 6.76 -16.73
C GLN A 116 -12.25 6.16 -16.83
N VAL A 117 -12.68 5.39 -15.83
CA VAL A 117 -13.99 4.71 -15.76
C VAL A 117 -15.10 5.65 -15.26
N LEU A 118 -14.72 6.71 -14.55
CA LEU A 118 -15.65 7.65 -13.91
C LEU A 118 -16.20 8.72 -14.87
N THR A 119 -17.39 9.24 -14.56
CA THR A 119 -17.95 10.45 -15.18
C THR A 119 -17.22 11.71 -14.68
N PRO A 120 -17.25 12.83 -15.41
CA PRO A 120 -16.60 14.07 -14.97
C PRO A 120 -16.96 14.52 -13.54
N GLU A 121 -18.21 14.34 -13.12
CA GLU A 121 -18.71 14.67 -11.78
C GLU A 121 -18.08 13.77 -10.72
N GLN A 122 -18.04 12.46 -10.96
CA GLN A 122 -17.41 11.49 -10.06
C GLN A 122 -15.89 11.73 -9.97
N ARG A 123 -15.23 12.10 -11.07
CA ARG A 123 -13.80 12.47 -11.07
C ARG A 123 -13.51 13.70 -10.21
N LYS A 124 -14.46 14.65 -10.16
CA LYS A 124 -14.33 15.82 -9.29
C LYS A 124 -14.38 15.41 -7.82
N GLN A 125 -15.30 14.54 -7.43
CA GLN A 125 -15.41 14.02 -6.06
C GLN A 125 -14.09 13.36 -5.63
N ILE A 126 -13.58 12.40 -6.42
CA ILE A 126 -12.30 11.74 -6.13
C ILE A 126 -11.13 12.72 -6.00
N ARG A 127 -11.06 13.76 -6.84
CA ARG A 127 -9.99 14.75 -6.75
C ARG A 127 -10.00 15.46 -5.41
N ASP A 128 -11.19 15.83 -4.94
CA ASP A 128 -11.38 16.55 -3.68
C ASP A 128 -11.02 15.62 -2.49
N ASP A 129 -11.44 14.35 -2.54
CA ASP A 129 -11.09 13.35 -1.51
C ASP A 129 -9.60 13.03 -1.48
N LEU A 130 -8.96 12.91 -2.65
CA LEU A 130 -7.51 12.71 -2.76
C LEU A 130 -6.76 13.91 -2.20
N ALA A 131 -7.19 15.14 -2.52
CA ALA A 131 -6.59 16.35 -1.96
C ALA A 131 -6.71 16.37 -0.43
N GLN A 132 -7.89 16.08 0.11
CA GLN A 132 -8.12 16.01 1.55
C GLN A 132 -7.26 14.92 2.23
N SER A 133 -7.07 13.77 1.57
CA SER A 133 -6.23 12.70 2.11
C SER A 133 -4.73 13.06 2.18
N LEU A 134 -4.29 14.06 1.42
CA LEU A 134 -2.90 14.54 1.40
C LEU A 134 -2.66 15.67 2.42
N GLU A 135 -3.72 16.32 2.90
CA GLU A 135 -3.65 17.41 3.88
C GLU A 135 -3.69 16.93 5.34
N ASN A 136 -3.99 15.64 5.57
CA ASN A 136 -4.05 14.99 6.88
C ASN A 136 -2.90 13.99 7.07
#